data_AF-A0A392TXC8-F1
#
_entry.id   AF-A0A392TXC8-F1
#
_cell.length_a   1.000
_cell.length_b   1.000
_cell.length_c   1.000
_cell.angle_alpha   90.00
_cell.angle_beta   90.00
_cell.angle_gamma   90.00
#
_symmetry.space_group_name_H-M   'P 1'
#
loop_
_entity.id
_entity.type
_entity.pdbx_description
1 polymer ?
#
loop_
_entity_poly.entity_id
_entity_poly.type
_entity_poly.pdbx_seq_one_letter_code
_entity_poly.pdbx_strand_id
1 'polypeptide(L)' 'MLGTSSGSLPFDLEIERTARANRKAVRLAKEASRLAELEQLASEEELTSEGEFEEMAENVQNPPPQPRRTLGD' A
#
# COMPACT_ATOMS: atom_id res chain seq x y z
N MET A 1 -5.92 15.25 -45.20
CA MET A 1 -4.71 15.96 -44.74
C MET A 1 -3.69 14.91 -44.33
N LEU A 2 -2.58 14.80 -45.06
CA LEU A 2 -1.57 13.76 -44.89
C LEU A 2 -0.69 14.11 -43.68
N GLY A 3 -0.56 13.20 -42.71
CA GLY A 3 0.16 13.43 -41.46
C GLY A 3 1.62 13.79 -41.69
N THR A 4 2.09 14.82 -40.99
CA THR A 4 3.50 15.20 -40.98
C THR A 4 4.33 14.03 -40.46
N SER A 5 5.30 13.57 -41.26
CA SER A 5 6.26 12.56 -40.83
C SER A 5 6.93 13.02 -39.54
N SER A 6 6.78 12.28 -38.45
CA SER A 6 7.50 12.52 -37.20
C SER A 6 8.99 12.21 -37.45
N GLY A 7 9.73 13.22 -37.91
CA GLY A 7 11.18 13.13 -38.05
C GLY A 7 11.83 12.82 -36.70
N SER A 8 12.93 12.07 -36.73
CA SER A 8 13.74 11.79 -35.55
C SER A 8 14.26 13.10 -34.95
N LEU A 9 13.85 13.43 -33.73
CA LEU A 9 14.41 14.57 -32.99
C LEU A 9 15.77 14.17 -32.43
N PRO A 10 16.79 15.05 -32.50
CA PRO A 10 18.09 14.75 -31.93
C PRO A 10 17.99 14.59 -30.41
N PHE A 11 18.77 13.67 -29.86
CA PHE A 11 18.85 13.48 -28.41
C PHE A 11 19.55 14.67 -27.76
N ASP A 12 18.90 15.26 -26.76
CA ASP A 12 19.44 16.36 -25.96
C ASP A 12 19.74 15.86 -24.54
N LEU A 13 21.04 15.89 -24.17
CA LEU A 13 21.53 15.39 -22.89
C LEU A 13 21.02 16.24 -21.71
N GLU A 14 20.84 17.54 -21.88
CA GLU A 14 20.36 18.44 -20.82
C GLU A 14 18.89 18.19 -20.53
N ILE A 15 18.10 17.95 -21.58
CA ILE A 15 16.68 17.58 -21.47
C ILE A 15 16.54 16.24 -20.75
N GLU A 16 17.32 15.22 -21.12
CA GLU A 16 17.24 13.90 -20.48
C GLU A 16 17.63 13.96 -18.99
N ARG A 17 18.68 14.72 -18.64
CA ARG A 17 19.07 14.94 -17.24
C ARG A 17 17.94 15.56 -16.43
N THR A 18 17.31 16.60 -16.98
CA THR A 18 16.20 17.30 -16.34
C THR A 18 14.97 16.39 -16.21
N ALA A 19 14.63 15.62 -17.26
CA ALA A 19 13.54 14.66 -17.23
C ALA A 19 13.76 13.59 -16.14
N ARG A 20 14.98 13.10 -15.98
CA ARG A 20 15.33 12.15 -14.90
C ARG A 20 15.18 12.78 -13.52
N ALA A 21 15.64 14.02 -13.33
CA ALA A 21 15.48 14.73 -12.06
C ALA A 21 13.99 14.91 -11.71
N ASN A 22 13.17 15.34 -12.68
CA ASN A 22 11.73 15.49 -12.49
C ASN A 22 11.03 14.18 -12.14
N ARG A 23 11.37 13.08 -12.84
CA ARG A 23 10.83 11.74 -12.51
C ARG A 23 11.20 11.30 -11.08
N LYS A 24 12.41 11.62 -10.63
CA LYS A 24 12.83 11.34 -9.24
C LYS A 24 12.05 12.19 -8.24
N ALA A 25 11.94 13.50 -8.47
CA ALA A 25 11.19 14.40 -7.61
C ALA A 25 9.73 13.97 -7.45
N VAL A 26 9.07 13.59 -8.54
CA VAL A 26 7.68 13.10 -8.51
C VAL A 26 7.55 11.81 -7.70
N ARG A 27 8.50 10.87 -7.82
CA ARG A 27 8.47 9.63 -7.04
C ARG A 27 8.60 9.92 -5.55
N LEU A 28 9.56 10.77 -5.18
CA LEU A 28 9.78 11.16 -3.79
C LEU A 28 8.55 11.89 -3.21
N ALA A 29 7.93 12.79 -3.99
CA ALA A 29 6.71 13.46 -3.55
C ALA A 29 5.56 12.48 -3.29
N LYS A 30 5.38 11.48 -4.17
CA LYS A 30 4.36 10.43 -3.98
C LYS A 30 4.64 9.57 -2.75
N GLU A 31 5.90 9.20 -2.53
CA GLU A 31 6.30 8.44 -1.34
C GLU A 31 6.09 9.27 -0.06
N ALA A 32 6.45 10.55 -0.07
CA ALA A 32 6.21 11.46 1.05
C ALA A 32 4.71 11.62 1.35
N SER A 33 3.87 11.80 0.33
CA SER A 33 2.41 11.84 0.51
C SER A 33 1.86 10.55 1.12
N ARG A 34 2.30 9.39 0.63
CA ARG A 34 1.88 8.09 1.19
C ARG A 34 2.33 7.93 2.65
N LEU A 35 3.53 8.38 3.00
CA LEU A 35 4.01 8.35 4.37
C LEU A 35 3.20 9.29 5.27
N ALA A 36 2.88 10.50 4.80
CA ALA A 36 2.05 11.44 5.54
C ALA A 36 0.62 10.91 5.75
N GLU A 37 0.03 10.24 4.76
CA GLU A 37 -1.26 9.56 4.90
C GLU A 37 -1.19 8.42 5.94
N LEU A 38 -0.13 7.63 5.93
CA LEU A 38 0.08 6.57 6.94
C LEU A 38 0.30 7.14 8.34
N GLU A 39 1.01 8.27 8.48
CA GLU A 39 1.22 8.95 9.75
C GLU A 39 -0.10 9.51 10.31
N GLN A 40 -0.96 10.07 9.45
CA GLN A 40 -2.30 10.49 9.85
C GLN A 40 -3.15 9.30 10.30
N LEU A 41 -3.15 8.20 9.53
CA LEU A 41 -3.88 6.99 9.92
C LEU A 41 -3.36 6.39 11.22
N ALA A 42 -2.04 6.35 11.42
CA ALA A 42 -1.45 5.87 12.67
C ALA A 42 -1.83 6.77 13.86
N SER A 43 -1.85 8.09 13.66
CA SER A 43 -2.32 9.03 14.69
C SER A 43 -3.81 8.89 14.99
N GLU A 44 -4.64 8.60 13.98
CA GLU A 44 -6.07 8.33 14.18
C GLU A 44 -6.30 6.97 14.86
N GLU A 45 -5.56 5.93 14.44
CA GLU A 45 -5.60 4.59 15.03
C GLU A 45 -5.12 4.59 16.49
N GLU A 46 -4.08 5.37 16.83
CA GLU A 46 -3.62 5.55 18.21
C GLU A 46 -4.72 6.17 19.10
N LEU A 47 -5.50 7.13 18.55
CA LEU A 47 -6.63 7.75 19.27
C LEU A 47 -7.85 6.84 19.41
N THR A 48 -8.08 5.90 18.48
CA THR A 48 -9.19 4.92 18.57
C THR A 48 -8.81 3.67 19.36
N SER A 49 -7.52 3.29 19.31
CA SER A 49 -6.97 2.10 19.98
C SER A 49 -6.98 2.25 21.50
N GLU A 50 -6.70 3.45 22.05
CA GLU A 50 -6.85 3.71 23.49
C GLU A 50 -8.30 3.50 24.01
N GLY A 51 -9.30 3.35 23.14
CA GLY A 51 -10.69 3.08 23.50
C GLY A 51 -11.19 1.65 23.25
N GLU A 52 -10.40 0.75 22.65
CA GLU A 52 -10.92 -0.51 22.08
C GLU A 52 -10.12 -1.78 22.47
N PHE A 53 -9.55 -1.82 23.68
CA PHE A 53 -8.75 -2.96 24.18
C PHE A 53 -9.49 -4.00 25.04
N GLU A 54 -10.82 -4.05 25.07
CA GLU A 54 -11.55 -4.98 25.97
C GLU A 54 -12.77 -5.67 25.35
N GLU A 55 -12.60 -6.57 24.36
CA GLU A 55 -13.69 -7.54 24.08
C GLU A 55 -13.30 -8.79 23.27
N MET A 56 -12.11 -9.39 23.44
CA MET A 56 -11.80 -10.64 22.69
C MET A 56 -11.26 -11.79 23.57
N ALA A 57 -11.20 -11.62 24.89
CA ALA A 57 -10.66 -12.65 25.79
C ALA A 57 -11.71 -13.65 26.30
N GLU A 58 -13.01 -13.41 26.12
CA GLU A 58 -14.09 -14.25 26.69
C GLU A 58 -14.86 -15.06 25.63
N ASN A 59 -14.18 -15.55 24.59
CA ASN A 59 -14.77 -16.59 23.72
C ASN A 59 -13.87 -17.82 23.66
N VAL A 60 -13.53 -18.37 24.82
CA VAL A 60 -13.21 -19.80 24.96
C VAL A 60 -14.52 -20.59 24.85
N GLN A 61 -15.26 -20.40 23.75
CA GLN A 61 -16.29 -21.34 23.36
C GLN A 61 -15.56 -22.60 22.94
N ASN A 62 -15.66 -23.63 23.80
CA ASN A 62 -15.09 -24.95 23.58
C ASN A 62 -15.17 -25.34 22.10
N PRO A 63 -14.05 -25.71 21.45
CA PRO A 63 -14.09 -26.15 20.07
C PRO A 63 -15.09 -27.31 19.93
N PRO A 64 -15.87 -27.36 18.85
CA PRO A 64 -16.89 -28.38 18.67
C PRO A 64 -16.27 -29.78 18.81
N PRO A 65 -16.96 -30.72 19.48
CA PRO A 65 -16.42 -32.04 19.76
C PRO A 65 -16.02 -32.74 18.45
N GLN A 66 -14.80 -33.26 18.39
CA GLN A 66 -14.28 -33.91 17.19
C GLN A 66 -15.06 -35.20 16.88
N PRO A 67 -15.32 -35.51 15.60
CA PRO A 67 -15.97 -36.76 15.21
C PRO A 67 -15.19 -37.97 15.71
N ARG A 68 -15.84 -38.82 16.51
CA ARG A 68 -15.24 -40.08 16.96
C ARG A 68 -15.08 -40.99 15.75
N ARG A 69 -13.83 -41.30 15.37
CA ARG A 69 -13.54 -42.38 14.43
C ARG A 69 -13.91 -43.69 15.12
N THR A 70 -15.01 -44.32 14.71
CA THR A 70 -15.23 -45.73 15.03
C THR A 70 -14.22 -46.53 14.20
N LEU A 71 -13.24 -47.14 14.87
CA LEU A 71 -12.37 -48.15 14.28
C LEU A 71 -13.29 -49.32 13.90
N GLY A 72 -13.69 -49.37 12.63
CA GLY A 72 -14.50 -50.45 12.08
C GLY A 72 -13.64 -51.68 11.82
N ASP A 73 -14.22 -52.82 12.22
CA ASP A 73 -13.83 -54.23 12.06
C ASP A 73 -13.40 -54.62 10.63
#